data_AF-A0A7X7HZ83-F1
#
_entry.id   AF-A0A7X7HZ83-F1
#
_cell.length_a   1.000
_cell.length_b   1.000
_cell.length_c   1.000
_cell.angle_alpha   90.00
_cell.angle_beta   90.00
_cell.angle_gamma   90.00
#
_symmetry.space_group_name_H-M   'P 1'
#
loop_
_entity.id
_entity.type
_entity.pdbx_description
1 polymer ?
#
loop_
_entity_poly.entity_id
_entity_poly.type
_entity_poly.pdbx_seq_one_letter_code
_entity_poly.pdbx_strand_id
1 'polypeptide(L)'
;MEILNEVGRCFLPSHEAFAFMWLLAGMAVVAFAISIERYIAIGRHTDYDAAGLYAKLKNLIENKTYDEAFHLCSAAGKRALPRILGAGIRKASTVPELVIDAMAEESLHMSSQLEKRLSYLVMISNAATLLGLLGTVFGLIMSFAAVGRPDIAASEKTALLAAGISAAMNSTLVGLSLSITCVGIYAWLRSKVESSLSEIDRYAVAVVKLLNPPSSVHTRMSVIKSRHQDEEVADADVTPMLNLMVMLIPLLLTSSEFVRIGAIELKLPESSQGSGGGGSSNELQNQKLDVGIVITSKGFNLFSYFKTDTVKSAPDQPDIPLVNGEYDYITLNAKLAEVKRKALYELLKANFGDAVPPGADLYQLYLAYTKKDLTGNTIFPDHESIKIVAEEKIKYKTVIDVMDAARGTKTPHGNATMFPNVSIAGGIVQ
;
A
#
# COMPACT_ATOMS: atom_id res chain seq x y z
N MET A 1 0.17 -6.21 17.05
CA MET A 1 0.89 -7.44 17.45
C MET A 1 1.01 -8.41 16.28
N GLU A 2 -0.07 -8.69 15.54
CA GLU A 2 -0.04 -9.61 14.38
C GLU A 2 0.91 -9.15 13.26
N ILE A 3 0.84 -7.89 12.83
CA ILE A 3 1.72 -7.32 11.78
C ILE A 3 3.21 -7.43 12.16
N LEU A 4 3.54 -7.18 13.43
CA LEU A 4 4.92 -7.30 13.93
C LEU A 4 5.41 -8.75 13.92
N ASN A 5 4.51 -9.70 14.21
CA ASN A 5 4.83 -11.12 14.17
C ASN A 5 4.98 -11.62 12.72
N GLU A 6 4.20 -11.06 11.80
CA GLU A 6 4.23 -11.35 10.38
C GLU A 6 5.50 -10.81 9.71
N VAL A 7 5.91 -9.58 10.04
CA VAL A 7 7.21 -9.02 9.67
C VAL A 7 8.36 -9.80 10.32
N GLY A 8 8.19 -10.25 11.56
CA GLY A 8 9.15 -11.10 12.28
C GLY A 8 9.42 -12.44 11.58
N ARG A 9 8.40 -13.04 10.95
CA ARG A 9 8.56 -14.27 10.17
C ARG A 9 9.44 -14.07 8.93
N CYS A 10 9.48 -12.87 8.34
CA CYS A 10 10.34 -12.58 7.19
C CYS A 10 11.85 -12.57 7.50
N PHE A 11 12.25 -12.61 8.78
CA PHE A 11 13.65 -12.77 9.18
C PHE A 11 14.13 -14.23 9.18
N LEU A 12 13.20 -15.19 9.02
CA LEU A 12 13.54 -16.61 9.01
C LEU A 12 14.20 -17.01 7.67
N PRO A 13 15.15 -17.95 7.67
CA PRO A 13 15.85 -18.42 6.45
C PRO A 13 14.93 -19.04 5.40
N SER A 14 13.69 -19.36 5.76
CA SER A 14 12.68 -19.93 4.87
C SER A 14 12.07 -18.93 3.89
N HIS A 15 12.31 -17.61 4.07
CA HIS A 15 11.78 -16.57 3.19
C HIS A 15 12.85 -16.04 2.23
N GLU A 16 12.45 -15.83 0.98
CA GLU A 16 13.36 -15.47 -0.11
C GLU A 16 14.04 -14.10 0.06
N ALA A 17 13.48 -13.19 0.87
CA ALA A 17 14.03 -11.85 1.14
C ALA A 17 14.85 -11.75 2.45
N PHE A 18 15.17 -12.88 3.10
CA PHE A 18 15.89 -12.92 4.38
C PHE A 18 17.18 -12.08 4.39
N ALA A 19 17.97 -12.13 3.30
CA ALA A 19 19.25 -11.42 3.23
C ALA A 19 19.10 -9.89 3.34
N PHE A 20 18.10 -9.32 2.66
CA PHE A 20 17.82 -7.88 2.69
C PHE A 20 17.29 -7.45 4.05
N MET A 21 16.44 -8.27 4.68
CA MET A 21 15.94 -8.00 6.03
C MET A 21 17.07 -7.93 7.06
N TRP A 22 18.04 -8.86 7.02
CA TRP A 22 19.20 -8.82 7.91
C TRP A 22 20.13 -7.65 7.63
N LEU A 23 20.28 -7.24 6.37
CA LEU A 23 21.07 -6.07 6.02
C LEU A 23 20.41 -4.78 6.51
N LEU A 24 19.08 -4.64 6.37
CA LEU A 24 18.31 -3.54 6.96
C LEU A 24 18.42 -3.52 8.48
N ALA A 25 18.35 -4.68 9.14
CA ALA A 25 18.54 -4.77 10.58
C ALA A 25 19.95 -4.35 11.01
N GLY A 26 20.99 -4.73 10.27
CA GLY A 26 22.36 -4.28 10.50
C GLY A 26 22.49 -2.75 10.39
N MET A 27 21.90 -2.17 9.35
CA MET A 27 21.84 -0.71 9.17
C MET A 27 21.09 -0.02 10.31
N ALA A 28 20.01 -0.62 10.80
CA ALA A 28 19.26 -0.11 11.95
C ALA A 28 20.10 -0.08 13.23
N VAL A 29 20.87 -1.14 13.50
CA VAL A 29 21.79 -1.19 14.65
C VAL A 29 22.86 -0.11 14.55
N VAL A 30 23.46 0.06 13.38
CA VAL A 30 24.47 1.12 13.15
C VAL A 30 23.86 2.50 13.32
N ALA A 31 22.69 2.76 12.73
CA ALA A 31 21.99 4.03 12.87
C ALA A 31 21.68 4.35 14.33
N PHE A 32 21.19 3.36 15.09
CA PHE A 32 20.86 3.53 16.49
C PHE A 32 22.11 3.76 17.35
N ALA A 33 23.20 3.06 17.08
CA ALA A 33 24.48 3.26 17.76
C ALA A 33 25.04 4.68 17.53
N ILE A 34 25.01 5.18 16.29
CA ILE A 34 25.41 6.56 15.99
C ILE A 34 24.46 7.56 16.68
N SER A 35 23.15 7.29 16.66
CA SER A 35 22.15 8.15 17.30
C SER A 35 22.40 8.31 18.79
N ILE A 36 22.68 7.22 19.52
CA ILE A 36 22.99 7.26 20.95
C ILE A 36 24.33 7.96 21.22
N GLU A 37 25.38 7.62 20.46
CA GLU A 37 26.69 8.26 20.58
C GLU A 37 26.56 9.78 20.45
N ARG A 38 25.81 10.23 19.43
CA ARG A 38 25.59 11.65 19.17
C ARG A 38 24.73 12.32 20.21
N TYR A 39 23.66 11.68 20.68
CA TYR A 39 22.84 12.23 21.76
C TYR A 39 23.66 12.52 23.01
N ILE A 40 24.52 11.56 23.42
CA ILE A 40 25.39 11.71 24.59
C ILE A 40 26.49 12.75 24.33
N ALA A 41 27.11 12.75 23.15
CA ALA A 41 28.16 13.69 22.80
C ALA A 41 27.66 15.15 22.82
N ILE A 42 26.52 15.43 22.17
CA ILE A 42 25.90 16.77 22.17
C ILE A 42 25.55 17.16 23.61
N GLY A 43 24.94 16.25 24.38
CA GLY A 43 24.65 16.47 25.79
C GLY A 43 25.90 16.88 26.57
N ARG A 44 27.02 16.15 26.45
CA ARG A 44 28.26 16.47 27.18
C ARG A 44 28.90 17.80 26.79
N HIS A 45 28.76 18.23 25.54
CA HIS A 45 29.36 19.49 25.06
C HIS A 45 28.50 20.72 25.39
N THR A 46 27.18 20.55 25.50
CA THR A 46 26.22 21.63 25.81
C THR A 46 25.86 21.72 27.30
N ASP A 47 25.91 20.61 28.05
CA ASP A 47 25.48 20.56 29.45
C ASP A 47 26.41 21.37 30.38
N TYR A 48 26.02 22.63 30.59
CA TYR A 48 26.71 23.58 31.43
C TYR A 48 25.81 24.73 31.86
N ASP A 49 26.04 25.26 33.06
CA ASP A 49 25.35 26.45 33.58
C ASP A 49 25.84 27.71 32.87
N ALA A 50 25.23 27.99 31.72
CA ALA A 50 25.57 29.14 30.89
C ALA A 50 25.31 30.47 31.60
N ALA A 51 24.23 30.56 32.38
CA ALA A 51 23.87 31.74 33.14
C ALA A 51 24.86 32.00 34.28
N GLY A 52 25.21 30.97 35.05
CA GLY A 52 26.18 31.09 36.14
C GLY A 52 27.59 31.42 35.67
N LEU A 53 28.03 30.86 34.53
CA LEU A 53 29.31 31.25 33.93
C LEU A 53 29.30 32.70 33.48
N TYR A 54 28.27 33.12 32.77
CA TYR A 54 28.15 34.51 32.32
C TYR A 54 28.17 35.49 33.50
N ALA A 55 27.46 35.20 34.58
CA ALA A 55 27.45 36.04 35.78
C ALA A 55 28.85 36.16 36.42
N LYS A 56 29.61 35.06 36.51
CA LYS A 56 31.00 35.09 37.01
C LYS A 56 31.91 35.86 36.07
N LEU A 57 31.81 35.62 34.76
CA LEU A 57 32.60 36.32 33.74
C LEU A 57 32.32 37.82 33.74
N LYS A 58 31.05 38.23 33.87
CA LYS A 58 30.66 39.64 33.95
C LYS A 58 31.39 40.36 35.08
N ASN A 59 31.39 39.79 36.29
CA ASN A 59 32.10 40.38 37.45
C ASN A 59 33.62 40.48 37.22
N LEU A 60 34.24 39.45 36.65
CA LEU A 60 35.69 39.45 36.36
C LEU A 60 36.08 40.47 35.28
N ILE A 61 35.25 40.59 34.24
CA ILE A 61 35.46 41.56 33.15
C ILE A 61 35.28 42.99 33.65
N GLU A 62 34.26 43.27 34.49
CA GLU A 62 34.06 44.58 35.10
C GLU A 62 35.23 44.98 36.03
N ASN A 63 35.83 44.01 36.73
CA ASN A 63 37.02 44.19 37.55
C ASN A 63 38.34 44.24 36.74
N LYS A 64 38.27 44.13 35.40
CA LYS A 64 39.41 44.12 34.47
C LYS A 64 40.43 42.99 34.72
N THR A 65 40.04 41.89 35.39
CA THR A 65 40.89 40.71 35.61
C THR A 65 40.70 39.68 34.48
N TYR A 66 41.19 40.01 33.28
CA TYR A 66 41.02 39.16 32.09
C TYR A 66 41.72 37.80 32.19
N ASP A 67 42.86 37.73 32.87
CA ASP A 67 43.60 36.47 33.07
C ASP A 67 42.80 35.47 33.91
N GLU A 68 42.17 35.93 35.00
CA GLU A 68 41.30 35.09 35.83
C GLU A 68 40.04 34.65 35.06
N ALA A 69 39.47 35.54 34.25
CA ALA A 69 38.35 35.20 33.38
C ALA A 69 38.72 34.11 32.35
N PHE A 70 39.91 34.19 31.77
CA PHE A 70 40.42 33.16 30.87
C PHE A 70 40.72 31.84 31.60
N HIS A 71 41.26 31.89 32.82
CA HIS A 71 41.47 30.71 33.66
C HIS A 71 40.15 30.00 34.01
N LEU A 72 39.09 30.76 34.31
CA LEU A 72 37.76 30.21 34.56
C LEU A 72 37.20 29.48 33.32
N CYS A 73 37.35 30.08 32.13
CA CYS A 73 36.95 29.49 30.86
C CYS A 73 37.75 28.22 30.52
N SER A 74 39.07 28.26 30.68
CA SER A 74 39.95 27.11 30.38
C SER A 74 39.77 25.95 31.36
N ALA A 75 39.43 26.24 32.63
CA ALA A 75 39.12 25.22 33.63
C ALA A 75 37.83 24.44 33.32
N ALA A 76 36.91 25.01 32.53
CA ALA A 76 35.65 24.36 32.15
C ALA A 76 35.80 23.30 31.03
N GLY A 77 37.01 23.09 30.51
CA GLY A 77 37.36 21.95 29.65
C GLY A 77 36.79 22.03 28.23
N LYS A 78 36.32 20.89 27.69
CA LYS A 78 35.91 20.72 26.29
C LYS A 78 34.49 21.24 25.96
N ARG A 79 33.89 22.04 26.83
CA ARG A 79 32.54 22.58 26.64
C ARG A 79 32.56 23.74 25.63
N ALA A 80 31.52 23.84 24.80
CA ALA A 80 31.51 24.79 23.68
C ALA A 80 31.49 26.25 24.16
N LEU A 81 30.59 26.59 25.09
CA LEU A 81 30.44 27.94 25.63
C LEU A 81 31.75 28.54 26.20
N PRO A 82 32.40 27.95 27.22
CA PRO A 82 33.60 28.53 27.81
C PRO A 82 34.78 28.61 26.84
N ARG A 83 34.86 27.69 25.87
CA ARG A 83 35.93 27.69 24.87
C ARG A 83 35.80 28.89 23.91
N ILE A 84 34.59 29.15 23.43
CA ILE A 84 34.29 30.30 22.56
C ILE A 84 34.48 31.61 23.33
N LEU A 85 33.95 31.72 24.55
CA LEU A 85 34.12 32.91 25.39
C LEU A 85 35.59 33.15 25.74
N GLY A 86 36.33 32.09 26.08
CA GLY A 86 37.75 32.16 26.43
C GLY A 86 38.62 32.64 25.26
N ALA A 87 38.31 32.26 24.02
CA ALA A 87 39.02 32.72 22.84
C ALA A 87 38.89 34.24 22.63
N GLY A 88 37.71 34.80 22.90
CA GLY A 88 37.48 36.24 22.89
C GLY A 88 38.20 36.96 24.04
N ILE A 89 38.06 36.45 25.27
CA ILE A 89 38.67 37.05 26.47
C ILE A 89 40.20 37.08 26.36
N ARG A 90 40.83 36.05 25.79
CA ARG A 90 42.28 36.01 25.56
C ARG A 90 42.77 37.16 24.68
N LYS A 91 41.94 37.66 23.77
CA LYS A 91 42.23 38.80 22.89
C LYS A 91 41.60 40.11 23.39
N ALA A 92 41.02 40.16 24.59
CA ALA A 92 40.33 41.33 25.13
C ALA A 92 41.18 42.60 25.18
N SER A 93 42.50 42.48 25.32
CA SER A 93 43.44 43.61 25.34
C SER A 93 43.80 44.15 23.94
N THR A 94 43.26 43.56 22.86
CA THR A 94 43.54 43.94 21.46
C THR A 94 42.36 44.66 20.81
N VAL A 95 42.43 44.90 19.50
CA VAL A 95 41.38 45.58 18.71
C VAL A 95 40.06 44.79 18.78
N PRO A 96 38.89 45.45 18.89
CA PRO A 96 37.58 44.78 18.98
C PRO A 96 37.32 43.75 17.89
N GLU A 97 37.79 44.02 16.67
CA GLU A 97 37.66 43.11 15.52
C GLU A 97 38.32 41.76 15.78
N LEU A 98 39.52 41.75 16.38
CA LEU A 98 40.26 40.52 16.65
C LEU A 98 39.57 39.64 17.70
N VAL A 99 38.82 40.25 18.63
CA VAL A 99 38.00 39.53 19.63
C VAL A 99 36.85 38.80 18.94
N ILE A 100 36.10 39.53 18.10
CA ILE A 100 34.97 38.97 17.36
C ILE A 100 35.43 37.85 16.43
N ASP A 101 36.53 38.08 15.69
CA ASP A 101 37.07 37.09 14.76
C ASP A 101 37.53 35.82 15.50
N ALA A 102 38.16 35.93 16.67
CA ALA A 102 38.57 34.76 17.45
C ALA A 102 37.39 33.96 18.00
N MET A 103 36.33 34.64 18.44
CA MET A 103 35.12 33.98 18.91
C MET A 103 34.37 33.30 17.76
N ALA A 104 34.31 33.94 16.60
CA ALA A 104 33.69 33.39 15.40
C ALA A 104 34.44 32.15 14.88
N GLU A 105 35.78 32.19 14.88
CA GLU A 105 36.62 31.05 14.48
C GLU A 105 36.39 29.82 15.37
N GLU A 106 36.38 29.99 16.70
CA GLU A 106 36.09 28.88 17.61
C GLU A 106 34.61 28.46 17.55
N SER A 107 33.67 29.37 17.30
CA SER A 107 32.25 29.02 17.11
C SER A 107 32.07 28.12 15.89
N LEU A 108 32.70 28.46 14.76
CA LEU A 108 32.68 27.64 13.55
C LEU A 108 33.30 26.25 13.80
N HIS A 109 34.44 26.20 14.49
CA HIS A 109 35.12 24.95 14.81
C HIS A 109 34.28 24.07 15.75
N MET A 110 33.61 24.65 16.75
CA MET A 110 32.71 23.92 17.66
C MET A 110 31.44 23.45 16.95
N SER A 111 30.85 24.29 16.10
CA SER A 111 29.68 23.93 15.30
C SER A 111 29.95 22.69 14.43
N SER A 112 31.06 22.70 13.68
CA SER A 112 31.49 21.54 12.89
C SER A 112 31.72 20.27 13.74
N GLN A 113 32.22 20.39 14.97
CA GLN A 113 32.37 19.24 15.88
C GLN A 113 31.03 18.70 16.40
N LEU A 114 30.03 19.58 16.61
CA LEU A 114 28.69 19.19 17.06
C LEU A 114 27.87 18.55 15.94
N GLU A 115 28.04 19.02 14.71
CA GLU A 115 27.39 18.47 13.50
C GLU A 115 28.08 17.20 12.97
N LYS A 116 29.31 16.93 13.42
CA LYS A 116 30.07 15.75 12.99
C LYS A 116 29.25 14.47 13.14
N ARG A 117 29.22 13.69 12.06
CA ARG A 117 28.52 12.38 11.93
C ARG A 117 26.99 12.46 11.85
N LEU A 118 26.35 13.63 11.99
CA LEU A 118 24.90 13.73 11.81
C LEU A 118 24.51 13.37 10.37
N SER A 119 25.33 13.75 9.38
CA SER A 119 25.11 13.41 7.96
C SER A 119 25.11 11.90 7.67
N TYR A 120 25.72 11.07 8.54
CA TYR A 120 25.64 9.61 8.36
C TYR A 120 24.24 9.06 8.61
N LEU A 121 23.42 9.70 9.46
CA LEU A 121 22.02 9.28 9.64
C LEU A 121 21.23 9.46 8.35
N VAL A 122 21.44 10.59 7.66
CA VAL A 122 20.83 10.88 6.35
C VAL A 122 21.31 9.88 5.30
N MET A 123 22.62 9.61 5.25
CA MET A 123 23.19 8.62 4.34
C MET A 123 22.60 7.22 4.57
N ILE A 124 22.50 6.77 5.83
CA ILE A 124 21.90 5.48 6.20
C ILE A 124 20.42 5.45 5.84
N SER A 125 19.70 6.56 6.04
CA SER A 125 18.29 6.70 5.65
C SER A 125 18.07 6.46 4.15
N ASN A 126 18.86 7.13 3.32
CA ASN A 126 18.78 7.00 1.86
C ASN A 126 19.16 5.58 1.42
N ALA A 127 20.23 5.02 2.00
CA ALA A 127 20.66 3.65 1.74
C ALA A 127 19.58 2.62 2.14
N ALA A 128 18.92 2.79 3.29
CA ALA A 128 17.85 1.91 3.75
C ALA A 128 16.64 1.92 2.81
N THR A 129 16.27 3.09 2.30
CA THR A 129 15.18 3.22 1.33
C THR A 129 15.51 2.52 0.01
N LEU A 130 16.70 2.76 -0.54
CA LEU A 130 17.17 2.10 -1.76
C LEU A 130 17.27 0.59 -1.59
N LEU A 131 17.70 0.12 -0.41
CA LEU A 131 17.79 -1.31 -0.11
C LEU A 131 16.41 -1.96 0.03
N GLY A 132 15.43 -1.24 0.58
CA GLY A 132 14.03 -1.66 0.62
C GLY A 132 13.45 -1.87 -0.79
N LEU A 133 13.70 -0.91 -1.70
CA LEU A 133 13.34 -1.01 -3.12
C LEU A 133 14.11 -2.13 -3.85
N LEU A 134 15.39 -2.35 -3.52
CA LEU A 134 16.13 -3.47 -4.09
C LEU A 134 15.52 -4.82 -3.67
N GLY A 135 15.07 -4.92 -2.42
CA GLY A 135 14.38 -6.11 -1.92
C GLY A 135 13.05 -6.40 -2.63
N THR A 136 12.32 -5.38 -3.11
CA THR A 136 11.10 -5.62 -3.90
C THR A 136 11.41 -6.19 -5.26
N VAL A 137 12.39 -5.60 -5.96
CA VAL A 137 12.84 -6.09 -7.26
C VAL A 137 13.28 -7.55 -7.13
N PHE A 138 14.04 -7.88 -6.09
CA PHE A 138 14.48 -9.25 -5.85
C PHE A 138 13.32 -10.21 -5.55
N GLY A 139 12.38 -9.84 -4.67
CA GLY A 139 11.22 -10.67 -4.35
C GLY A 139 10.34 -10.94 -5.57
N LEU A 140 10.15 -9.96 -6.44
CA LEU A 140 9.42 -10.14 -7.70
C LEU A 140 10.15 -11.04 -8.69
N ILE A 141 11.47 -10.90 -8.83
CA ILE A 141 12.29 -11.78 -9.69
C ILE A 141 12.12 -13.24 -9.25
N MET A 142 12.19 -13.51 -7.95
CA MET A 142 12.04 -14.88 -7.44
C MET A 142 10.62 -15.41 -7.60
N SER A 143 9.61 -14.56 -7.37
CA SER A 143 8.19 -14.91 -7.57
C SER A 143 7.92 -15.36 -9.01
N PHE A 144 8.40 -14.61 -10.01
CA PHE A 144 8.22 -14.96 -11.42
C PHE A 144 9.09 -16.15 -11.84
N ALA A 145 10.28 -16.31 -11.26
CA ALA A 145 11.13 -17.48 -11.49
C ALA A 145 10.47 -18.77 -11.00
N ALA A 146 9.72 -18.74 -9.89
CA ALA A 146 8.98 -19.90 -9.38
C ALA A 146 7.81 -20.30 -10.30
N VAL A 147 7.07 -19.33 -10.85
CA VAL A 147 5.96 -19.58 -11.78
C VAL A 147 6.44 -20.20 -13.09
N GLY A 148 7.61 -19.78 -13.57
CA GLY A 148 8.22 -20.28 -14.81
C GLY A 148 8.72 -21.73 -14.76
N ARG A 149 8.73 -22.38 -13.59
CA ARG A 149 9.17 -23.78 -13.46
C ARG A 149 8.05 -24.75 -13.87
N PRO A 150 8.30 -25.66 -14.83
CA PRO A 150 7.28 -26.60 -15.31
C PRO A 150 6.92 -27.68 -14.26
N ASP A 151 7.81 -27.96 -13.31
CA ASP A 151 7.71 -29.11 -12.40
C ASP A 151 6.84 -28.89 -11.14
N ILE A 152 6.31 -27.67 -10.96
CA ILE A 152 5.57 -27.27 -9.74
C ILE A 152 4.06 -27.33 -9.99
N ALA A 153 3.31 -27.89 -9.04
CA ALA A 153 1.85 -27.96 -9.10
C ALA A 153 1.21 -26.56 -9.14
N ALA A 154 0.07 -26.42 -9.82
CA ALA A 154 -0.60 -25.12 -10.00
C ALA A 154 -0.97 -24.43 -8.67
N SER A 155 -1.37 -25.19 -7.64
CA SER A 155 -1.67 -24.68 -6.30
C SER A 155 -0.42 -24.12 -5.60
N GLU A 156 0.72 -24.77 -5.78
CA GLU A 156 1.99 -24.43 -5.15
C GLU A 156 2.66 -23.22 -5.85
N LYS A 157 2.46 -23.07 -7.17
CA LYS A 157 2.83 -21.87 -7.92
C LYS A 157 2.16 -20.60 -7.38
N THR A 158 0.86 -20.66 -7.10
CA THR A 158 0.11 -19.52 -6.55
C THR A 158 0.59 -19.16 -5.14
N ALA A 159 0.89 -20.17 -4.30
CA ALA A 159 1.40 -19.94 -2.95
C ALA A 159 2.80 -19.29 -2.97
N LEU A 160 3.71 -19.76 -3.83
CA LEU A 160 5.06 -19.20 -3.99
C LEU A 160 5.03 -17.77 -4.53
N LEU A 161 4.16 -17.50 -5.51
CA LEU A 161 3.95 -16.15 -6.06
C LEU A 161 3.48 -15.18 -4.95
N ALA A 162 2.48 -15.58 -4.16
CA ALA A 162 1.98 -14.77 -3.06
C ALA A 162 3.05 -14.53 -1.98
N ALA A 163 3.86 -15.57 -1.67
CA ALA A 163 4.93 -15.47 -0.69
C ALA A 163 6.03 -14.48 -1.12
N GLY A 164 6.46 -14.49 -2.39
CA GLY A 164 7.48 -13.58 -2.88
C GLY A 164 7.00 -12.12 -3.03
N ILE A 165 5.73 -11.90 -3.41
CA ILE A 165 5.11 -10.56 -3.39
C ILE A 165 5.02 -10.03 -1.95
N SER A 166 4.59 -10.86 -1.00
CA SER A 166 4.54 -10.48 0.42
C SER A 166 5.94 -10.12 0.96
N ALA A 167 6.96 -10.93 0.64
CA ALA A 167 8.33 -10.66 1.02
C ALA A 167 8.86 -9.34 0.44
N ALA A 168 8.55 -9.05 -0.82
CA ALA A 168 8.86 -7.78 -1.48
C ALA A 168 8.26 -6.60 -0.73
N MET A 169 6.94 -6.63 -0.44
CA MET A 169 6.24 -5.55 0.27
C MET A 169 6.80 -5.34 1.68
N ASN A 170 7.10 -6.42 2.40
CA ASN A 170 7.64 -6.33 3.76
C ASN A 170 9.05 -5.71 3.78
N SER A 171 9.91 -6.04 2.82
CA SER A 171 11.25 -5.43 2.71
C SER A 171 11.17 -3.91 2.55
N THR A 172 10.22 -3.43 1.75
CA THR A 172 10.00 -1.99 1.57
C THR A 172 9.44 -1.33 2.83
N LEU A 173 8.46 -1.97 3.48
CA LEU A 173 7.90 -1.46 4.72
C LEU A 173 8.99 -1.23 5.77
N VAL A 174 9.88 -2.20 5.95
CA VAL A 174 11.01 -2.09 6.90
C VAL A 174 12.00 -1.03 6.46
N GLY A 175 12.38 -0.97 5.18
CA GLY A 175 13.31 0.04 4.65
C GLY A 175 12.80 1.47 4.84
N LEU A 176 11.54 1.73 4.51
CA LEU A 176 10.90 3.03 4.72
C LEU A 176 10.74 3.37 6.19
N SER A 177 10.33 2.41 7.03
CA SER A 177 10.19 2.63 8.47
C SER A 177 11.52 3.02 9.12
N LEU A 178 12.61 2.36 8.72
CA LEU A 178 13.95 2.71 9.16
C LEU A 178 14.35 4.12 8.69
N SER A 179 14.12 4.43 7.41
CA SER A 179 14.43 5.74 6.83
C SER A 179 13.72 6.88 7.57
N ILE A 180 12.40 6.78 7.76
CA ILE A 180 11.60 7.78 8.46
C ILE A 180 12.12 8.00 9.89
N THR A 181 12.47 6.92 10.58
CA THR A 181 13.02 6.99 11.94
C THR A 181 14.38 7.71 11.96
N CYS A 182 15.28 7.38 11.03
CA CYS A 182 16.58 8.02 10.91
C CYS A 182 16.49 9.53 10.64
N VAL A 183 15.62 9.94 9.70
CA VAL A 183 15.39 11.37 9.40
C VAL A 183 14.81 12.09 10.61
N GLY A 184 13.84 11.48 11.30
CA GLY A 184 13.26 12.06 12.52
C GLY A 184 14.30 12.30 13.61
N ILE A 185 15.18 11.32 13.86
CA ILE A 185 16.27 11.45 14.84
C ILE A 185 17.27 12.52 14.39
N TYR A 186 17.66 12.54 13.11
CA TYR A 186 18.55 13.55 12.55
C TYR A 186 18.00 14.96 12.75
N ALA A 187 16.73 15.20 12.39
CA ALA A 187 16.09 16.50 12.52
C ALA A 187 16.05 16.96 13.99
N TRP A 188 15.74 16.04 14.91
CA TRP A 188 15.72 16.34 16.33
C TRP A 188 17.10 16.66 16.90
N LEU A 189 18.13 15.87 16.56
CA LEU A 189 19.52 16.13 16.98
C LEU A 189 20.05 17.44 16.39
N ARG A 190 19.78 17.72 15.11
CA ARG A 190 20.17 18.97 14.45
C ARG A 190 19.53 20.18 15.13
N SER A 191 18.23 20.10 15.43
CA SER A 191 17.52 21.16 16.17
C SER A 191 18.12 21.39 17.56
N LYS A 192 18.53 20.32 18.25
CA LYS A 192 19.22 20.42 19.55
C LYS A 192 20.57 21.13 19.43
N VAL A 193 21.36 20.83 18.40
CA VAL A 193 22.64 21.50 18.13
C VAL A 193 22.43 22.99 17.85
N GLU A 194 21.51 23.33 16.95
CA GLU A 194 21.18 24.71 16.58
C GLU A 194 20.73 25.53 17.80
N SER A 195 19.83 24.97 18.62
CA SER A 195 19.40 25.62 19.86
C SER A 195 20.56 25.85 20.84
N SER A 196 21.54 24.95 20.88
CA SER A 196 22.72 25.08 21.74
C SER A 196 23.66 26.18 21.24
N LEU A 197 23.92 26.22 19.93
CA LEU A 197 24.74 27.26 19.30
C LEU A 197 24.11 28.64 19.43
N SER A 198 22.80 28.75 19.21
CA SER A 198 22.07 30.01 19.38
C SER A 198 22.17 30.57 20.80
N GLU A 199 22.11 29.70 21.81
CA GLU A 199 22.32 30.10 23.20
C GLU A 199 23.76 30.57 23.46
N ILE A 200 24.75 29.88 22.90
CA ILE A 200 26.16 30.26 22.99
C ILE A 200 26.39 31.64 22.36
N ASP A 201 25.87 31.86 21.16
CA ASP A 201 25.99 33.14 20.44
C ASP A 201 25.36 34.29 21.23
N ARG A 202 24.23 34.06 21.91
CA ARG A 202 23.61 35.06 22.80
C ARG A 202 24.57 35.52 23.90
N TYR A 203 25.26 34.59 24.55
CA TYR A 203 26.24 34.92 25.60
C TYR A 203 27.54 35.49 25.03
N ALA A 204 27.98 35.02 23.86
CA ALA A 204 29.13 35.57 23.14
C ALA A 204 28.93 37.05 22.84
N VAL A 205 27.78 37.41 22.26
CA VAL A 205 27.39 38.81 22.00
C VAL A 205 27.40 39.63 23.29
N ALA A 206 26.86 39.08 24.38
CA ALA A 206 26.82 39.77 25.67
C ALA A 206 28.22 40.04 26.22
N VAL A 207 29.16 39.09 26.10
CA VAL A 207 30.56 39.27 26.51
C VAL A 207 31.29 40.28 25.62
N VAL A 208 31.11 40.23 24.30
CA VAL A 208 31.70 41.21 23.37
C VAL A 208 31.27 42.63 23.72
N LYS A 209 29.98 42.86 24.05
CA LYS A 209 29.47 44.16 24.49
C LYS A 209 30.07 44.64 25.81
N LEU A 210 30.40 43.73 26.72
CA LEU A 210 31.07 44.06 27.98
C LEU A 210 32.55 44.43 27.75
N LEU A 211 33.22 43.75 26.82
CA LEU A 211 34.61 44.02 26.47
C LEU A 211 34.76 45.30 25.63
N ASN A 212 33.80 45.62 24.77
CA ASN A 212 33.86 46.73 23.83
C ASN A 212 32.55 47.57 23.83
N PRO A 213 32.58 48.83 24.32
CA PRO A 213 31.43 49.74 24.27
C PRO A 213 31.04 50.13 22.81
N PRO A 214 29.79 50.56 22.58
CA PRO A 214 29.01 50.33 21.35
C PRO A 214 29.42 51.04 20.05
N SER A 215 30.55 51.75 19.97
CA SER A 215 30.91 52.53 18.77
C SER A 215 31.47 51.71 17.60
N SER A 216 31.69 50.39 17.73
CA SER A 216 32.34 49.54 16.70
C SER A 216 31.64 48.20 16.35
N VAL A 217 30.50 47.87 16.97
CA VAL A 217 30.01 46.47 17.03
C VAL A 217 28.92 46.13 15.98
N HIS A 218 28.41 47.10 15.22
CA HIS A 218 27.11 46.94 14.56
C HIS A 218 27.05 46.07 13.28
N THR A 219 28.15 45.70 12.63
CA THR A 219 28.07 45.22 11.24
C THR A 219 28.41 43.74 10.99
N ARG A 220 29.12 43.03 11.90
CA ARG A 220 29.64 41.67 11.56
C ARG A 220 29.02 40.49 12.30
N MET A 221 28.29 40.69 13.38
CA MET A 221 27.72 39.56 14.14
C MET A 221 26.52 38.89 13.44
N SER A 222 25.91 39.56 12.44
CA SER A 222 24.84 38.98 11.61
C SER A 222 25.34 37.92 10.61
N VAL A 223 26.65 37.82 10.37
CA VAL A 223 27.24 36.88 9.40
C VAL A 223 27.32 35.45 9.96
N ILE A 224 27.39 35.28 11.28
CA ILE A 224 27.38 33.94 11.91
C ILE A 224 25.99 33.29 11.75
N LYS A 225 24.92 34.10 11.77
CA LYS A 225 23.53 33.64 11.69
C LYS A 225 23.11 33.19 10.28
N SER A 226 23.74 33.69 9.22
CA SER A 226 23.25 33.46 7.84
C SER A 226 23.84 32.24 7.14
N ARG A 227 24.81 31.51 7.72
CA ARG A 227 25.47 30.40 7.02
C ARG A 227 25.04 29.00 7.47
N HIS A 228 24.43 28.87 8.64
CA HIS A 228 23.83 27.60 9.09
C HIS A 228 22.49 27.27 8.41
N GLN A 229 21.88 28.26 7.75
CA GLN A 229 20.58 28.11 7.10
C GLN A 229 20.66 27.58 5.66
N ASP A 230 21.85 27.60 5.04
CA ASP A 230 22.09 27.20 3.65
C ASP A 230 22.60 25.76 3.48
N GLU A 231 22.84 25.02 4.57
CA GLU A 231 23.00 23.57 4.44
C GLU A 231 21.61 22.98 4.20
N GLU A 232 21.31 22.82 2.91
CA GLU A 232 20.25 22.00 2.33
C GLU A 232 19.69 21.10 3.41
N VAL A 233 18.48 21.44 3.89
CA VAL A 233 17.60 20.43 4.47
C VAL A 233 17.80 19.24 3.55
N ALA A 234 18.30 18.12 4.09
CA ALA A 234 18.39 16.90 3.33
C ALA A 234 16.97 16.65 2.86
N ASP A 235 16.66 17.16 1.66
CA ASP A 235 15.34 17.13 1.09
C ASP A 235 15.08 15.66 1.08
N ALA A 236 14.11 15.23 1.88
CA ALA A 236 13.75 13.84 1.97
C ALA A 236 13.44 13.46 0.53
N ASP A 237 14.38 12.77 -0.12
CA ASP A 237 14.36 12.62 -1.56
C ASP A 237 13.07 11.91 -1.87
N VAL A 238 12.12 12.63 -2.46
CA VAL A 238 10.78 12.11 -2.75
C VAL A 238 10.83 11.16 -3.96
N THR A 239 11.97 11.09 -4.65
CA THR A 239 12.21 10.20 -5.79
C THR A 239 11.90 8.74 -5.47
N PRO A 240 12.35 8.16 -4.34
CA PRO A 240 11.92 6.82 -3.92
C PRO A 240 10.40 6.65 -3.78
N MET A 241 9.68 7.65 -3.28
CA MET A 241 8.23 7.58 -3.10
C MET A 241 7.49 7.66 -4.46
N LEU A 242 7.98 8.51 -5.36
CA LEU A 242 7.49 8.61 -6.74
C LEU A 242 7.73 7.31 -7.50
N ASN A 243 8.95 6.77 -7.45
CA ASN A 243 9.31 5.49 -8.07
C ASN A 243 8.49 4.34 -7.50
N LEU A 244 8.17 4.38 -6.20
CA LEU A 244 7.32 3.40 -5.56
C LEU A 244 5.88 3.44 -6.12
N MET A 245 5.26 4.60 -6.31
CA MET A 245 3.95 4.68 -6.98
C MET A 245 4.03 4.18 -8.43
N VAL A 246 5.07 4.55 -9.17
CA VAL A 246 5.27 4.14 -10.57
C VAL A 246 5.47 2.64 -10.70
N MET A 247 6.05 1.96 -9.70
CA MET A 247 6.18 0.49 -9.67
C MET A 247 4.95 -0.23 -9.13
N LEU A 248 4.34 0.27 -8.04
CA LEU A 248 3.23 -0.43 -7.36
C LEU A 248 1.93 -0.38 -8.16
N ILE A 249 1.59 0.74 -8.80
CA ILE A 249 0.31 0.86 -9.52
C ILE A 249 0.25 -0.13 -10.68
N PRO A 250 1.25 -0.19 -11.59
CA PRO A 250 1.25 -1.19 -12.65
C PRO A 250 1.33 -2.60 -12.09
N LEU A 251 2.15 -2.87 -11.07
CA LEU A 251 2.26 -4.20 -10.47
C LEU A 251 0.90 -4.70 -9.93
N LEU A 252 0.20 -3.87 -9.17
CA LEU A 252 -1.12 -4.23 -8.61
C LEU A 252 -2.14 -4.44 -9.72
N LEU A 253 -2.19 -3.56 -10.70
CA LEU A 253 -3.08 -3.69 -11.86
C LEU A 253 -2.80 -4.97 -12.66
N THR A 254 -1.52 -5.30 -12.88
CA THR A 254 -1.14 -6.52 -13.61
C THR A 254 -1.44 -7.77 -12.78
N SER A 255 -1.22 -7.75 -11.45
CA SER A 255 -1.52 -8.88 -10.57
C SER A 255 -3.02 -9.20 -10.51
N SER A 256 -3.89 -8.18 -10.57
CA SER A 256 -5.35 -8.36 -10.64
C SER A 256 -5.78 -9.12 -11.90
N GLU A 257 -5.12 -8.87 -13.03
CA GLU A 257 -5.36 -9.62 -14.27
C GLU A 257 -4.85 -11.07 -14.17
N PHE A 258 -3.71 -11.31 -13.53
CA PHE A 258 -3.19 -12.67 -13.32
C PHE A 258 -4.06 -13.52 -12.38
N VAL A 259 -4.66 -12.92 -11.34
CA VAL A 259 -5.61 -13.62 -10.45
C VAL A 259 -6.86 -14.07 -11.23
N ARG A 260 -7.33 -13.28 -12.20
CA ARG A 260 -8.45 -13.67 -13.07
C ARG A 260 -8.12 -14.85 -13.98
N ILE A 261 -6.86 -14.97 -14.42
CA ILE A 261 -6.41 -16.04 -15.32
C ILE A 261 -6.15 -17.36 -14.56
N GLY A 262 -5.71 -17.28 -13.29
CA GLY A 262 -5.47 -18.47 -12.44
C GLY A 262 -6.73 -19.10 -11.86
N ALA A 263 -7.86 -18.38 -11.84
CA ALA A 263 -9.13 -18.83 -11.26
C ALA A 263 -10.04 -19.56 -12.25
N ILE A 264 -9.49 -20.24 -13.26
CA ILE A 264 -10.23 -21.32 -13.93
C ILE A 264 -10.22 -22.50 -12.96
N GLU A 265 -11.08 -22.43 -11.94
CA GLU A 265 -11.42 -23.57 -11.11
C GLU A 265 -11.90 -24.69 -12.04
N LEU A 266 -11.05 -25.69 -12.27
CA LEU A 266 -11.52 -27.03 -12.58
C LEU A 266 -12.32 -27.49 -11.36
N LYS A 267 -13.61 -27.14 -11.32
CA LYS A 267 -14.60 -27.80 -10.48
C LYS A 267 -14.71 -29.24 -10.97
N LEU A 268 -13.83 -30.11 -10.47
CA LEU A 268 -14.11 -31.53 -10.50
C LEU A 268 -15.33 -31.78 -9.60
N PRO A 269 -16.27 -32.64 -10.01
CA PRO A 269 -17.42 -32.98 -9.18
C PRO A 269 -16.91 -33.61 -7.88
N GLU A 270 -17.33 -33.06 -6.73
CA GLU A 270 -17.06 -33.66 -5.43
C GLU A 270 -17.61 -35.09 -5.41
N SER A 271 -16.70 -36.06 -5.33
CA SER A 271 -17.04 -37.45 -5.05
C SER A 271 -17.56 -37.53 -3.61
N SER A 272 -18.85 -37.80 -3.50
CA SER A 272 -19.52 -38.18 -2.26
C SER A 272 -18.96 -39.52 -1.75
N GLN A 273 -18.23 -39.50 -0.63
CA GLN A 273 -18.33 -40.44 0.49
C GLN A 273 -17.20 -40.20 1.50
N GLY A 274 -17.57 -39.84 2.73
CA GLY A 274 -16.61 -39.71 3.83
C GLY A 274 -17.16 -38.98 5.05
N SER A 275 -18.12 -39.61 5.72
CA SER A 275 -18.68 -39.26 7.04
C SER A 275 -17.68 -38.65 8.05
N GLY A 276 -17.97 -37.44 8.52
CA GLY A 276 -17.38 -36.83 9.72
C GLY A 276 -18.12 -35.55 10.08
N GLY A 277 -19.05 -35.64 11.02
CA GLY A 277 -20.02 -34.58 11.31
C GLY A 277 -19.51 -33.44 12.21
N GLY A 278 -20.24 -32.32 12.15
CA GLY A 278 -20.32 -31.32 13.21
C GLY A 278 -20.29 -29.87 12.73
N GLY A 279 -21.47 -29.27 12.50
CA GLY A 279 -21.61 -27.82 12.41
C GLY A 279 -22.63 -27.32 11.39
N SER A 280 -23.92 -27.56 11.64
CA SER A 280 -25.01 -27.02 10.83
C SER A 280 -25.34 -25.58 11.24
N SER A 281 -25.11 -24.63 10.33
CA SER A 281 -25.95 -23.43 10.16
C SER A 281 -25.62 -22.75 8.82
N ASN A 282 -26.62 -22.68 7.94
CA ASN A 282 -26.68 -21.96 6.66
C ASN A 282 -26.12 -22.62 5.38
N GLU A 283 -26.63 -23.79 5.00
CA GLU A 283 -26.45 -24.35 3.63
C GLU A 283 -27.74 -24.44 2.79
N LEU A 284 -28.74 -23.62 3.11
CA LEU A 284 -29.92 -23.45 2.24
C LEU A 284 -30.03 -22.06 1.61
N GLN A 285 -29.01 -21.20 1.76
CA GLN A 285 -29.02 -19.87 1.15
C GLN A 285 -27.95 -19.77 0.07
N ASN A 286 -28.43 -19.38 -1.12
CA ASN A 286 -27.69 -18.99 -2.31
C ASN A 286 -27.35 -20.09 -3.34
N GLN A 287 -28.37 -20.77 -3.86
CA GLN A 287 -28.25 -21.47 -5.15
C GLN A 287 -28.41 -20.45 -6.29
N LYS A 288 -27.40 -20.31 -7.14
CA LYS A 288 -27.34 -19.35 -8.25
C LYS A 288 -27.87 -19.98 -9.54
N LEU A 289 -28.75 -19.29 -10.27
CA LEU A 289 -29.21 -19.72 -11.59
C LEU A 289 -28.36 -19.01 -12.65
N ASP A 290 -27.32 -19.68 -13.16
CA ASP A 290 -26.59 -19.18 -14.33
C ASP A 290 -27.27 -19.73 -15.60
N VAL A 291 -28.00 -18.86 -16.31
CA VAL A 291 -28.56 -19.13 -17.64
C VAL A 291 -27.72 -18.42 -18.69
N GLY A 292 -27.26 -19.16 -19.70
CA GLY A 292 -26.42 -18.65 -20.78
C GLY A 292 -26.87 -19.12 -22.17
N ILE A 293 -26.69 -18.28 -23.19
CA ILE A 293 -26.88 -18.63 -24.59
C ILE A 293 -25.53 -18.46 -25.31
N VAL A 294 -25.08 -19.51 -25.99
CA VAL A 294 -23.94 -19.43 -26.90
C VAL A 294 -24.46 -19.46 -28.34
N ILE A 295 -24.14 -18.42 -29.10
CA ILE A 295 -24.50 -18.28 -30.52
C ILE A 295 -23.36 -18.81 -31.37
N THR A 296 -23.66 -19.89 -32.10
CA THR A 296 -22.71 -20.62 -32.96
C THR A 296 -23.16 -20.51 -34.41
N SER A 297 -22.22 -20.57 -35.36
CA SER A 297 -22.53 -20.63 -36.80
C SER A 297 -23.45 -21.79 -37.21
N LYS A 298 -23.54 -22.84 -36.39
CA LYS A 298 -24.40 -24.03 -36.58
C LYS A 298 -25.73 -23.98 -35.81
N GLY A 299 -25.95 -23.01 -34.90
CA GLY A 299 -27.18 -22.91 -34.10
C GLY A 299 -26.98 -22.32 -32.70
N PHE A 300 -27.99 -22.46 -31.83
CA PHE A 300 -27.94 -21.99 -30.44
C PHE A 300 -27.65 -23.14 -29.47
N ASN A 301 -26.79 -22.88 -28.49
CA ASN A 301 -26.56 -23.75 -27.34
C ASN A 301 -27.03 -23.05 -26.06
N LEU A 302 -27.84 -23.74 -25.26
CA LEU A 302 -28.41 -23.19 -24.03
C LEU A 302 -27.74 -23.87 -22.83
N PHE A 303 -27.26 -23.07 -21.89
CA PHE A 303 -26.73 -23.53 -20.62
C PHE A 303 -27.67 -23.09 -19.51
N SER A 304 -28.28 -24.03 -18.78
CA SER A 304 -29.02 -23.75 -17.56
C SER A 304 -28.53 -24.69 -16.46
N TYR A 305 -27.93 -24.13 -15.41
CA TYR A 305 -27.50 -24.92 -14.25
C TYR A 305 -28.67 -25.06 -13.27
N PHE A 306 -29.54 -26.06 -13.49
CA PHE A 306 -30.34 -26.62 -12.42
C PHE A 306 -29.55 -27.78 -11.78
N LYS A 307 -29.53 -27.87 -10.45
CA LYS A 307 -28.68 -28.79 -9.67
C LYS A 307 -28.98 -30.29 -9.88
N THR A 308 -29.71 -30.70 -10.93
CA THR A 308 -30.05 -32.11 -11.17
C THR A 308 -30.19 -32.54 -12.63
N ASP A 309 -29.95 -31.70 -13.64
CA ASP A 309 -30.00 -32.14 -15.04
C ASP A 309 -28.66 -31.89 -15.74
N THR A 310 -27.72 -32.83 -15.56
CA THR A 310 -26.60 -32.97 -16.49
C THR A 310 -27.09 -33.61 -17.78
N VAL A 311 -27.82 -32.85 -18.61
CA VAL A 311 -27.91 -33.16 -20.03
C VAL A 311 -26.73 -32.45 -20.70
N LYS A 312 -25.58 -33.12 -20.73
CA LYS A 312 -24.51 -32.79 -21.66
C LYS A 312 -25.03 -33.09 -23.07
N SER A 313 -25.60 -32.11 -23.76
CA SER A 313 -25.67 -32.18 -25.22
C SER A 313 -24.24 -32.32 -25.75
N ALA A 314 -24.03 -33.31 -26.62
CA ALA A 314 -22.72 -33.65 -27.15
C ALA A 314 -22.03 -32.43 -27.80
N PRO A 315 -20.69 -32.29 -27.71
CA PRO A 315 -19.95 -31.08 -28.09
C PRO A 315 -20.04 -30.66 -29.58
N ASP A 316 -20.79 -31.37 -30.42
CA ASP A 316 -20.87 -31.09 -31.87
C ASP A 316 -22.30 -31.08 -32.43
N GLN A 317 -23.32 -31.00 -31.57
CA GLN A 317 -24.71 -30.85 -32.01
C GLN A 317 -25.39 -29.68 -31.29
N PRO A 318 -25.85 -28.64 -32.03
CA PRO A 318 -26.49 -27.48 -31.43
C PRO A 318 -27.84 -27.85 -30.82
N ASP A 319 -28.16 -27.33 -29.63
CA ASP A 319 -29.45 -27.56 -28.98
C ASP A 319 -30.63 -27.08 -29.84
N ILE A 320 -30.40 -26.06 -30.66
CA ILE A 320 -31.34 -25.56 -31.67
C ILE A 320 -30.58 -25.40 -32.99
N PRO A 321 -30.71 -26.35 -33.94
CA PRO A 321 -30.09 -26.24 -35.26
C PRO A 321 -30.76 -25.17 -36.12
N LEU A 322 -30.05 -24.68 -37.15
CA LEU A 322 -30.63 -23.75 -38.13
C LEU A 322 -31.77 -24.43 -38.90
N VAL A 323 -32.89 -23.72 -39.06
CA VAL A 323 -34.00 -24.14 -39.92
C VAL A 323 -33.86 -23.37 -41.23
N ASN A 324 -33.66 -24.09 -42.34
CA ASN A 324 -33.49 -23.50 -43.69
C ASN A 324 -32.36 -22.44 -43.79
N GLY A 325 -31.30 -22.56 -42.98
CA GLY A 325 -30.19 -21.60 -43.00
C GLY A 325 -30.44 -20.29 -42.22
N GLU A 326 -31.55 -20.19 -41.49
CA GLU A 326 -31.86 -19.09 -40.59
C GLU A 326 -31.94 -19.56 -39.13
N TYR A 327 -31.71 -18.62 -38.21
CA TYR A 327 -31.78 -18.86 -36.77
C TYR A 327 -33.24 -18.92 -36.31
N ASP A 328 -33.62 -20.00 -35.63
CA ASP A 328 -34.97 -20.19 -35.10
C ASP A 328 -35.13 -19.55 -33.71
N TYR A 329 -35.50 -18.28 -33.70
CA TYR A 329 -35.76 -17.51 -32.48
C TYR A 329 -37.04 -17.94 -31.76
N ILE A 330 -37.99 -18.58 -32.45
CA ILE A 330 -39.28 -19.00 -31.89
C ILE A 330 -39.04 -20.21 -30.98
N THR A 331 -38.30 -21.20 -31.48
CA THR A 331 -37.91 -22.37 -30.70
C THR A 331 -36.99 -21.98 -29.54
N LEU A 332 -36.10 -21.00 -29.73
CA LEU A 332 -35.26 -20.46 -28.67
C LEU A 332 -36.08 -19.82 -27.54
N ASN A 333 -37.04 -18.97 -27.91
CA ASN A 333 -37.94 -18.33 -26.95
C ASN A 333 -38.76 -19.36 -26.17
N ALA A 334 -39.28 -20.39 -26.83
CA ALA A 334 -40.03 -21.47 -26.19
C ALA A 334 -39.20 -22.26 -25.17
N LYS A 335 -37.94 -22.59 -25.50
CA LYS A 335 -37.03 -23.28 -24.56
C LYS A 335 -36.67 -22.41 -23.36
N LEU A 336 -36.40 -21.12 -23.58
CA LEU A 336 -36.13 -20.17 -22.49
C LEU A 336 -37.35 -19.96 -21.58
N ALA A 337 -38.56 -19.96 -22.17
CA ALA A 337 -39.81 -19.91 -21.43
C ALA A 337 -39.99 -21.15 -20.53
N GLU A 338 -39.62 -22.34 -21.00
CA GLU A 338 -39.67 -23.56 -20.17
C GLU A 338 -38.68 -23.50 -19.00
N VAL A 339 -37.45 -23.04 -19.25
CA VAL A 339 -36.41 -22.84 -18.22
C VAL A 339 -36.89 -21.85 -17.15
N LYS A 340 -37.45 -20.71 -17.57
CA LYS A 340 -38.01 -19.70 -16.65
C LYS A 340 -39.22 -20.25 -15.88
N ARG A 341 -40.08 -21.04 -16.53
CA ARG A 341 -41.24 -21.68 -15.88
C ARG A 341 -40.80 -22.62 -14.76
N LYS A 342 -39.77 -23.44 -14.99
CA LYS A 342 -39.18 -24.33 -13.98
C LYS A 342 -38.57 -23.53 -12.82
N ALA A 343 -37.78 -22.49 -13.12
CA ALA A 343 -37.20 -21.61 -12.09
C ALA A 343 -38.28 -20.96 -11.21
N LEU A 344 -39.28 -20.32 -11.83
CA LEU A 344 -40.36 -19.65 -11.09
C LEU A 344 -41.21 -20.63 -10.28
N TYR A 345 -41.44 -21.84 -10.79
CA TYR A 345 -42.15 -22.88 -10.06
C TYR A 345 -41.39 -23.32 -8.80
N GLU A 346 -40.08 -23.55 -8.90
CA GLU A 346 -39.24 -23.89 -7.74
C GLU A 346 -39.17 -22.75 -6.72
N LEU A 347 -39.06 -21.50 -7.18
CA LEU A 347 -39.07 -20.31 -6.33
C LEU A 347 -40.38 -20.16 -5.54
N LEU A 348 -41.50 -20.33 -6.22
CA LEU A 348 -42.82 -20.20 -5.60
C LEU A 348 -43.11 -21.37 -4.65
N LYS A 349 -42.70 -22.59 -5.02
CA LYS A 349 -42.83 -23.78 -4.15
C LYS A 349 -42.00 -23.64 -2.88
N ALA A 350 -40.76 -23.18 -2.99
CA ALA A 350 -39.86 -23.02 -1.86
C ALA A 350 -40.33 -21.93 -0.86
N ASN A 351 -40.94 -20.86 -1.36
CA ASN A 351 -41.36 -19.74 -0.52
C ASN A 351 -42.81 -19.85 -0.03
N PHE A 352 -43.70 -20.58 -0.72
CA PHE A 352 -45.13 -20.57 -0.42
C PHE A 352 -45.80 -21.97 -0.35
N GLY A 353 -45.06 -23.07 -0.47
CA GLY A 353 -45.61 -24.45 -0.42
C GLY A 353 -46.49 -24.82 -1.62
N ASP A 354 -47.30 -25.88 -1.50
CA ASP A 354 -48.09 -26.53 -2.59
C ASP A 354 -49.29 -25.70 -3.15
N ALA A 355 -49.27 -24.38 -3.01
CA ALA A 355 -50.33 -23.48 -3.52
C ALA A 355 -50.23 -23.19 -5.04
N VAL A 356 -49.38 -23.91 -5.79
CA VAL A 356 -49.19 -23.72 -7.22
C VAL A 356 -49.68 -24.96 -7.99
N PRO A 357 -50.67 -24.84 -8.88
CA PRO A 357 -51.16 -25.97 -9.66
C PRO A 357 -50.03 -26.62 -10.48
N PRO A 358 -49.86 -27.95 -10.43
CA PRO A 358 -48.88 -28.65 -11.27
C PRO A 358 -49.30 -28.52 -12.74
N GLY A 359 -48.62 -27.65 -13.48
CA GLY A 359 -48.94 -27.33 -14.89
C GLY A 359 -49.38 -25.90 -15.17
N ALA A 360 -49.25 -24.97 -14.21
CA ALA A 360 -49.56 -23.55 -14.43
C ALA A 360 -48.77 -22.93 -15.61
N ASP A 361 -49.46 -22.12 -16.42
CA ASP A 361 -48.86 -21.37 -17.52
C ASP A 361 -47.86 -20.32 -17.00
N LEU A 362 -46.83 -20.01 -17.80
CA LEU A 362 -45.74 -19.09 -17.41
C LEU A 362 -46.29 -17.72 -16.97
N TYR A 363 -47.35 -17.25 -17.62
CA TYR A 363 -48.02 -15.99 -17.28
C TYR A 363 -48.67 -16.01 -15.89
N GLN A 364 -49.28 -17.13 -15.48
CA GLN A 364 -49.88 -17.27 -14.15
C GLN A 364 -48.81 -17.30 -13.05
N LEU A 365 -47.68 -17.97 -13.30
CA LEU A 365 -46.54 -17.97 -12.38
C LEU A 365 -45.92 -16.57 -12.26
N TYR A 366 -45.80 -15.84 -13.37
CA TYR A 366 -45.29 -14.46 -13.39
C TYR A 366 -46.20 -13.49 -12.63
N LEU A 367 -47.52 -13.59 -12.76
CA LEU A 367 -48.48 -12.80 -11.97
C LEU A 367 -48.44 -13.14 -10.48
N ALA A 368 -48.24 -14.41 -10.12
CA ALA A 368 -48.08 -14.81 -8.73
C ALA A 368 -46.78 -14.27 -8.10
N TYR A 369 -45.69 -14.26 -8.89
CA TYR A 369 -44.41 -13.66 -8.51
C TYR A 369 -44.51 -12.15 -8.30
N THR A 370 -45.09 -11.42 -9.26
CA THR A 370 -45.17 -9.94 -9.21
C THR A 370 -46.13 -9.38 -8.15
N LYS A 371 -47.12 -10.17 -7.69
CA LYS A 371 -48.09 -9.72 -6.68
C LYS A 371 -47.66 -9.94 -5.22
N LYS A 372 -46.59 -10.70 -4.96
CA LYS A 372 -46.18 -11.08 -3.59
C LYS A 372 -44.73 -10.66 -3.33
N ASP A 373 -44.52 -9.86 -2.28
CA ASP A 373 -43.17 -9.48 -1.83
C ASP A 373 -42.39 -10.71 -1.33
N LEU A 374 -41.25 -10.98 -1.96
CA LEU A 374 -40.39 -12.16 -1.74
C LEU A 374 -39.17 -11.83 -0.84
N THR A 375 -39.37 -11.08 0.22
CA THR A 375 -38.31 -10.56 1.11
C THR A 375 -37.74 -11.57 2.12
N GLY A 376 -38.01 -12.87 1.96
CA GLY A 376 -37.74 -13.89 3.01
C GLY A 376 -36.75 -15.01 2.68
N ASN A 377 -36.56 -15.42 1.42
CA ASN A 377 -35.60 -16.48 1.06
C ASN A 377 -35.30 -16.50 -0.45
N THR A 378 -34.09 -16.08 -0.84
CA THR A 378 -33.66 -15.95 -2.24
C THR A 378 -32.91 -17.20 -2.71
N ILE A 379 -33.65 -18.26 -2.98
CA ILE A 379 -33.18 -19.25 -3.95
C ILE A 379 -33.12 -18.51 -5.30
N PHE A 380 -32.10 -18.68 -6.13
CA PHE A 380 -31.91 -18.03 -7.44
C PHE A 380 -32.05 -16.48 -7.49
N PRO A 381 -31.14 -15.70 -6.86
CA PRO A 381 -31.14 -14.24 -7.00
C PRO A 381 -31.01 -13.75 -8.44
N ASP A 382 -30.37 -14.54 -9.31
CA ASP A 382 -30.04 -14.18 -10.68
C ASP A 382 -31.07 -14.64 -11.72
N HIS A 383 -32.25 -15.10 -11.29
CA HIS A 383 -33.27 -15.65 -12.18
C HIS A 383 -33.83 -14.65 -13.21
N GLU A 384 -33.55 -13.35 -13.07
CA GLU A 384 -33.89 -12.29 -14.02
C GLU A 384 -32.75 -11.93 -14.99
N SER A 385 -31.59 -12.56 -14.83
CA SER A 385 -30.40 -12.30 -15.63
C SER A 385 -30.09 -13.42 -16.62
N ILE A 386 -29.57 -13.05 -17.79
CA ILE A 386 -29.09 -13.99 -18.80
C ILE A 386 -27.78 -13.49 -19.42
N LYS A 387 -26.84 -14.42 -19.67
CA LYS A 387 -25.55 -14.14 -20.32
C LYS A 387 -25.58 -14.62 -21.77
N ILE A 388 -25.17 -13.76 -22.70
CA ILE A 388 -25.06 -14.11 -24.11
C ILE A 388 -23.58 -14.06 -24.53
N VAL A 389 -23.14 -15.12 -25.19
CA VAL A 389 -21.81 -15.25 -25.81
C VAL A 389 -22.01 -15.53 -27.28
N ALA A 390 -21.28 -14.85 -28.16
CA ALA A 390 -21.33 -15.08 -29.59
C ALA A 390 -19.94 -15.41 -30.15
N GLU A 391 -19.88 -16.30 -31.14
CA GLU A 391 -18.66 -16.52 -31.93
C GLU A 391 -18.29 -15.27 -32.75
N GLU A 392 -16.99 -15.08 -33.00
CA GLU A 392 -16.43 -13.90 -33.67
C GLU A 392 -17.04 -13.59 -35.05
N LYS A 393 -17.64 -14.57 -35.74
CA LYS A 393 -18.19 -14.43 -37.10
C LYS A 393 -19.70 -14.12 -37.14
N ILE A 394 -20.35 -13.90 -36.00
CA ILE A 394 -21.79 -13.66 -35.91
C ILE A 394 -22.11 -12.17 -36.13
N LYS A 395 -23.09 -11.88 -36.98
CA LYS A 395 -23.55 -10.50 -37.24
C LYS A 395 -24.16 -9.89 -35.99
N TYR A 396 -23.84 -8.63 -35.71
CA TYR A 396 -24.39 -7.88 -34.58
C TYR A 396 -25.94 -7.90 -34.51
N LYS A 397 -26.61 -7.85 -35.66
CA LYS A 397 -28.08 -7.95 -35.75
C LYS A 397 -28.63 -9.25 -35.15
N THR A 398 -27.96 -10.38 -35.38
CA THR A 398 -28.33 -11.69 -34.80
C THR A 398 -28.24 -11.68 -33.28
N VAL A 399 -27.25 -10.98 -32.72
CA VAL A 399 -27.12 -10.83 -31.26
C VAL A 399 -28.30 -10.04 -30.69
N ILE A 400 -28.70 -8.93 -31.34
CA ILE A 400 -29.87 -8.14 -30.93
C ILE A 400 -31.15 -8.98 -30.97
N ASP A 401 -31.37 -9.73 -32.05
CA ASP A 401 -32.56 -10.57 -32.21
C ASP A 401 -32.63 -11.66 -31.12
N VAL A 402 -31.49 -12.21 -30.69
CA VAL A 402 -31.39 -13.12 -29.54
C VAL A 402 -31.70 -12.41 -28.21
N MET A 403 -31.20 -11.19 -28.02
CA MET A 403 -31.50 -10.39 -26.82
C MET A 403 -33.00 -10.13 -26.68
N ASP A 404 -33.66 -9.77 -27.78
CA ASP A 404 -35.09 -9.50 -27.78
C ASP A 404 -35.92 -10.78 -27.59
N ALA A 405 -35.47 -11.91 -28.16
CA ALA A 405 -36.07 -13.22 -27.90
C ALA A 405 -35.89 -13.69 -26.45
N ALA A 406 -34.86 -13.27 -25.73
CA ALA A 406 -34.64 -13.64 -24.33
C ALA A 406 -35.42 -12.78 -23.32
N ARG A 407 -35.79 -11.55 -23.68
CA ARG A 407 -36.43 -10.58 -22.77
C ARG A 407 -37.88 -10.91 -22.42
N GLY A 408 -38.63 -11.52 -23.31
CA GLY A 408 -40.04 -11.82 -23.05
C GLY A 408 -40.67 -12.78 -24.05
N THR A 409 -41.81 -13.34 -23.68
CA THR A 409 -42.61 -14.23 -24.53
C THR A 409 -44.08 -13.81 -24.54
N LYS A 410 -44.78 -14.10 -25.63
CA LYS A 410 -46.23 -13.89 -25.76
C LYS A 410 -46.92 -15.22 -25.50
N THR A 411 -47.61 -15.35 -24.37
CA THR A 411 -48.45 -16.54 -24.11
C THR A 411 -49.90 -16.26 -24.51
N PRO A 412 -50.76 -17.29 -24.67
CA PRO A 412 -52.17 -17.11 -25.02
C PRO A 412 -52.97 -16.25 -24.01
N HIS A 413 -52.43 -16.05 -22.81
CA HIS A 413 -53.07 -15.35 -21.70
C HIS A 413 -52.45 -13.97 -21.39
N GLY A 414 -51.39 -13.56 -22.09
CA GLY A 414 -50.74 -12.25 -21.93
C GLY A 414 -49.25 -12.24 -22.27
N ASN A 415 -48.61 -11.07 -22.16
CA ASN A 415 -47.15 -10.95 -22.32
C ASN A 415 -46.47 -11.23 -20.97
N ALA A 416 -45.47 -12.11 -20.96
CA ALA A 416 -44.66 -12.42 -19.78
C ALA A 416 -43.20 -11.97 -19.99
N THR A 417 -42.66 -11.21 -19.04
CA THR A 417 -41.25 -10.81 -19.03
C THR A 417 -40.40 -11.96 -18.49
N MET A 418 -39.35 -12.35 -19.21
CA MET A 418 -38.50 -13.50 -18.86
C MET A 418 -37.19 -13.04 -18.19
N PHE A 419 -36.24 -12.54 -18.98
CA PHE A 419 -34.93 -12.11 -18.51
C PHE A 419 -34.68 -10.65 -18.92
N PRO A 420 -35.07 -9.66 -18.10
CA PRO A 420 -34.86 -8.25 -18.42
C PRO A 420 -33.37 -7.85 -18.42
N ASN A 421 -32.55 -8.50 -17.58
CA ASN A 421 -31.14 -8.16 -17.40
C ASN A 421 -30.24 -9.01 -18.30
N VAL A 422 -30.02 -8.54 -19.52
CA VAL A 422 -29.17 -9.22 -20.51
C VAL A 422 -27.74 -8.69 -20.47
N SER A 423 -26.77 -9.57 -20.26
CA SER A 423 -25.33 -9.24 -20.25
C SER A 423 -24.59 -9.96 -21.37
N ILE A 424 -23.63 -9.28 -21.99
CA ILE A 424 -22.81 -9.82 -23.07
C ILE A 424 -21.40 -10.09 -22.52
N ALA A 425 -20.89 -11.31 -22.68
CA ALA A 425 -19.50 -11.61 -22.36
C ALA A 425 -18.63 -11.45 -23.63
N GLY A 426 -17.48 -10.78 -23.47
CA GLY A 426 -16.69 -10.20 -24.55
C GLY A 426 -16.18 -11.20 -25.60
N GLY A 427 -16.28 -10.76 -26.87
CA GLY A 427 -15.87 -11.51 -28.07
C GLY A 427 -16.50 -10.99 -29.38
N ILE A 428 -17.19 -9.83 -29.37
CA ILE A 428 -17.89 -9.29 -30.54
C ILE A 428 -17.01 -8.19 -31.16
N VAL A 429 -16.42 -8.47 -32.32
CA VAL A 429 -15.76 -7.45 -33.15
C VAL A 429 -16.86 -6.71 -33.93
N GLN A 430 -16.80 -5.37 -33.94
CA GLN A 430 -17.74 -4.48 -34.65
C GLN A 430 -17.72 -4.69 -36.17
#